data_AF-A0A9Q4GJT4-F1
#
_entry.id   AF-A0A9Q4GJT4-F1
#
_cell.length_a   1.000
_cell.length_b   1.000
_cell.length_c   1.000
_cell.angle_alpha   90.00
_cell.angle_beta   90.00
_cell.angle_gamma   90.00
#
_symmetry.space_group_name_H-M   'P 1'
#
loop_
_entity.id
_entity.type
_entity.pdbx_description
1 polymer ?
#
loop_
_entity_poly.entity_id
_entity_poly.type
_entity_poly.pdbx_seq_one_letter_code
_entity_poly.pdbx_strand_id
1 'polypeptide(L)'
;MSDNNPSREHSVAGDPEESAVEKRRRLRAEKLAPYMDDLPNAEKQAAQTLYLGPQQVFLGLGMLGFLMSLFLPHSGQVLGLDVLFFSDTAKAFVTTWPERIYVWTGVTGVLLLTGATILTRSSLIAYLSWFCSGASMFYSLFAIWMRQSRPPTEPGVGPSYGLVLGAVSVTVVALSLTRIVLRRSSFQSALAEARRQTPQASAVHKVQEELLAAQVDRDSHDVYADDRRSRAAKRRRANRDRARREGRDHPEGPVEGTV
;
A
#
# COMPACT_ATOMS: atom_id res chain seq x y z
N MET A 1 -57.71 -39.50 44.30
CA MET A 1 -57.87 -39.25 42.85
C MET A 1 -57.02 -38.03 42.54
N SER A 2 -55.84 -38.22 41.96
CA SER A 2 -55.59 -38.15 40.49
C SER A 2 -55.75 -36.72 39.98
N ASP A 3 -54.80 -36.05 39.33
CA ASP A 3 -53.60 -36.44 38.58
C ASP A 3 -52.69 -35.18 38.50
N ASN A 4 -51.36 -35.26 38.67
CA ASN A 4 -50.34 -35.60 37.67
C ASN A 4 -50.31 -34.58 36.49
N ASN A 5 -49.47 -33.53 36.54
CA ASN A 5 -48.11 -33.47 35.99
C ASN A 5 -48.07 -32.74 34.62
N PRO A 6 -46.90 -32.49 34.02
CA PRO A 6 -46.16 -31.24 33.98
C PRO A 6 -46.15 -30.70 32.54
N SER A 7 -45.15 -29.91 32.15
CA SER A 7 -44.84 -29.63 30.74
C SER A 7 -45.75 -28.63 30.04
N ARG A 8 -45.64 -27.35 30.46
CA ARG A 8 -45.39 -26.31 29.44
C ARG A 8 -43.92 -26.40 29.01
N GLU A 9 -43.54 -27.56 28.48
CA GLU A 9 -42.47 -27.60 27.50
C GLU A 9 -43.11 -27.04 26.23
N HIS A 10 -42.99 -25.73 26.04
CA HIS A 10 -42.88 -25.22 24.68
C HIS A 10 -41.62 -25.87 24.11
N SER A 11 -41.79 -27.09 23.57
CA SER A 11 -40.90 -27.64 22.58
C SER A 11 -40.90 -26.61 21.46
N VAL A 12 -39.89 -25.75 21.50
CA VAL A 12 -39.50 -24.87 20.41
C VAL A 12 -39.08 -25.82 19.29
N ALA A 13 -40.07 -26.37 18.59
CA ALA A 13 -39.91 -26.84 17.24
C ALA A 13 -39.52 -25.59 16.46
N GLY A 14 -38.22 -25.29 16.45
CA GLY A 14 -37.66 -24.20 15.68
C GLY A 14 -38.20 -24.30 14.26
N ASP A 15 -38.56 -23.16 13.69
CA ASP A 15 -39.21 -23.08 12.40
C ASP A 15 -38.44 -23.97 11.39
N PRO A 16 -39.11 -24.75 10.53
CA PRO A 16 -38.43 -25.63 9.58
C PRO A 16 -37.48 -24.84 8.66
N GLU A 17 -37.76 -23.55 8.41
CA GLU A 17 -36.83 -22.62 7.75
C GLU A 17 -35.55 -22.36 8.57
N GLU A 18 -35.67 -22.17 9.88
CA GLU A 18 -34.56 -21.90 10.79
C GLU A 18 -33.60 -23.10 10.84
N SER A 19 -34.15 -24.32 10.84
CA SER A 19 -33.37 -25.56 10.76
C SER A 19 -32.62 -25.70 9.42
N ALA A 20 -33.23 -25.26 8.31
CA ALA A 20 -32.64 -25.33 6.98
C ALA A 20 -31.53 -24.28 6.80
N VAL A 21 -31.73 -23.07 7.34
CA VAL A 21 -30.71 -22.00 7.37
C VAL A 21 -29.52 -22.44 8.21
N GLU A 22 -29.74 -23.03 9.38
CA GLU A 22 -28.65 -23.49 10.24
C GLU A 22 -27.88 -24.65 9.62
N LYS A 23 -28.58 -25.59 8.97
CA LYS A 23 -27.93 -26.70 8.23
C LYS A 23 -27.08 -26.19 7.08
N ARG A 24 -27.55 -25.19 6.31
CA ARG A 24 -26.76 -24.52 5.26
C ARG A 24 -25.56 -23.77 5.83
N ARG A 25 -25.70 -23.17 7.02
CA ARG A 25 -24.62 -22.45 7.73
C ARG A 25 -23.53 -23.42 8.20
N ARG A 26 -23.91 -24.56 8.78
CA ARG A 26 -23.00 -25.64 9.19
C ARG A 26 -22.27 -26.27 8.01
N LEU A 27 -22.97 -26.60 6.93
CA LEU A 27 -22.35 -27.14 5.71
C LEU A 27 -21.36 -26.17 5.08
N ARG A 28 -21.67 -24.86 5.08
CA ARG A 28 -20.70 -23.83 4.66
C ARG A 28 -19.50 -23.78 5.60
N ALA A 29 -19.72 -23.78 6.91
CA ALA A 29 -18.64 -23.76 7.90
C ALA A 29 -17.72 -25.00 7.80
N GLU A 30 -18.28 -26.19 7.61
CA GLU A 30 -17.54 -27.43 7.40
C GLU A 30 -16.73 -27.42 6.10
N LYS A 31 -17.32 -26.91 5.00
CA LYS A 31 -16.59 -26.70 3.75
C LYS A 31 -15.50 -25.64 3.85
N LEU A 32 -15.66 -24.65 4.72
CA LEU A 32 -14.71 -23.56 4.92
C LEU A 32 -13.61 -23.91 5.93
N ALA A 33 -13.87 -24.83 6.88
CA ALA A 33 -12.94 -25.25 7.93
C ALA A 33 -11.52 -25.60 7.43
N PRO A 34 -11.33 -26.42 6.38
CA PRO A 34 -9.98 -26.71 5.85
C PRO A 34 -9.32 -25.52 5.14
N TYR A 35 -10.07 -24.48 4.77
CA TYR A 35 -9.54 -23.25 4.16
C TYR A 35 -9.35 -22.12 5.18
N MET A 36 -9.81 -22.27 6.43
CA MET A 36 -9.69 -21.23 7.45
C MET A 36 -8.26 -21.09 7.98
N ASP A 37 -7.50 -22.19 8.05
CA ASP A 37 -6.07 -22.18 8.41
C ASP A 37 -5.18 -21.65 7.28
N ASP A 38 -5.61 -21.79 6.02
CA ASP A 38 -4.86 -21.37 4.82
C ASP A 38 -5.40 -20.07 4.18
N LEU A 39 -6.41 -19.45 4.80
CA LEU A 39 -7.03 -18.20 4.36
C LEU A 39 -6.01 -17.05 4.22
N PRO A 40 -5.03 -16.87 5.15
CA PRO A 40 -4.01 -15.83 5.00
C PRO A 40 -3.11 -16.04 3.78
N ASN A 41 -2.79 -17.31 3.46
CA ASN A 41 -1.96 -17.66 2.31
C ASN A 41 -2.72 -17.55 1.00
N ALA A 42 -3.98 -17.99 0.98
CA ALA A 42 -4.87 -17.86 -0.17
C ALA A 42 -5.15 -16.39 -0.53
N GLU A 43 -5.33 -15.51 0.46
CA GLU A 43 -5.46 -14.07 0.24
C GLU A 43 -4.16 -13.43 -0.27
N LYS A 44 -2.99 -13.87 0.25
CA LYS A 44 -1.68 -13.39 -0.22
C LYS A 44 -1.41 -13.82 -1.67
N GLN A 45 -1.80 -15.03 -2.05
CA GLN A 45 -1.66 -15.55 -3.40
C GLN A 45 -2.65 -14.91 -4.37
N ALA A 46 -3.89 -14.66 -3.95
CA ALA A 46 -4.87 -13.87 -4.70
C ALA A 46 -4.39 -12.42 -4.91
N ALA A 47 -3.72 -11.82 -3.92
CA ALA A 47 -3.13 -10.49 -4.07
C ALA A 47 -1.95 -10.48 -5.07
N GLN A 48 -1.27 -11.60 -5.28
CA GLN A 48 -0.12 -11.71 -6.19
C GLN A 48 -0.49 -11.88 -7.66
N THR A 49 -1.68 -12.42 -7.94
CA THR A 49 -2.18 -12.68 -9.30
C THR A 49 -2.79 -11.42 -9.92
N LEU A 50 -2.27 -11.02 -11.08
CA LEU A 50 -2.70 -9.83 -11.81
C LEU A 50 -3.80 -10.23 -12.80
N TYR A 51 -4.99 -9.64 -12.67
CA TYR A 51 -6.02 -9.73 -13.70
C TYR A 51 -5.68 -8.74 -14.83
N LEU A 52 -5.07 -9.26 -15.89
CA LEU A 52 -4.87 -8.51 -17.13
C LEU A 52 -6.22 -8.48 -17.85
N GLY A 53 -6.99 -7.41 -17.62
CA GLY A 53 -8.26 -7.18 -18.33
C GLY A 53 -8.06 -6.83 -19.81
N PRO A 54 -9.01 -6.14 -20.46
CA PRO A 54 -8.91 -5.78 -21.89
C PRO A 54 -7.68 -4.93 -22.23
N GLN A 55 -7.04 -4.31 -21.23
CA GLN A 55 -5.76 -3.61 -21.38
C GLN A 55 -4.59 -4.48 -21.90
N GLN A 56 -4.67 -5.81 -21.80
CA GLN A 56 -3.62 -6.70 -22.31
C GLN A 56 -3.37 -6.53 -23.81
N VAL A 57 -4.42 -6.18 -24.58
CA VAL A 57 -4.31 -5.94 -26.03
C VAL A 57 -3.41 -4.74 -26.32
N PHE A 58 -3.56 -3.64 -25.57
CA PHE A 58 -2.71 -2.46 -25.73
C PHE A 58 -1.27 -2.72 -25.28
N LEU A 59 -1.08 -3.57 -24.27
CA LEU A 59 0.24 -4.05 -23.86
C LEU A 59 0.93 -4.82 -24.99
N GLY A 60 0.23 -5.79 -25.57
CA GLY A 60 0.75 -6.59 -26.68
C GLY A 60 1.02 -5.75 -27.93
N LEU A 61 0.10 -4.84 -28.26
CA LEU A 61 0.25 -3.95 -29.41
C LEU A 61 1.41 -2.97 -29.23
N GLY A 62 1.57 -2.39 -28.03
CA GLY A 62 2.69 -1.52 -27.73
C GLY A 62 4.03 -2.26 -27.68
N MET A 63 4.05 -3.49 -27.15
CA MET A 63 5.23 -4.35 -27.17
C MET A 63 5.64 -4.71 -28.61
N LEU A 64 4.67 -5.07 -29.46
CA LEU A 64 4.90 -5.36 -30.87
C LEU A 64 5.35 -4.11 -31.63
N GLY A 65 4.73 -2.95 -31.37
CA GLY A 65 5.11 -1.67 -31.96
C GLY A 65 6.54 -1.26 -31.59
N PHE A 66 6.93 -1.45 -30.33
CA PHE A 66 8.31 -1.22 -29.89
C PHE A 66 9.29 -2.19 -30.56
N LEU A 67 8.92 -3.47 -30.67
CA LEU A 67 9.72 -4.47 -31.38
C LEU A 67 9.92 -4.08 -32.85
N MET A 68 8.86 -3.66 -33.54
CA MET A 68 8.94 -3.17 -34.93
C MET A 68 9.82 -1.92 -35.05
N SER A 69 9.75 -1.02 -34.06
CA SER A 69 10.60 0.17 -33.98
C SER A 69 12.10 -0.16 -33.91
N LEU A 70 12.49 -1.31 -33.33
CA LEU A 70 13.90 -1.77 -33.31
C LEU A 70 14.42 -2.17 -34.69
N PHE A 71 13.54 -2.62 -35.58
CA PHE A 71 13.85 -2.92 -36.98
C PHE A 71 13.79 -1.68 -37.89
N LEU A 72 13.34 -0.54 -37.37
CA LEU A 72 13.35 0.72 -38.10
C LEU A 72 14.65 1.50 -37.86
N PRO A 73 15.05 2.36 -38.80
CA PRO A 73 16.18 3.24 -38.61
C PRO A 73 15.89 4.21 -37.46
N HIS A 74 16.76 4.21 -36.45
CA HIS A 74 16.74 5.12 -35.31
C HIS A 74 17.60 6.37 -35.55
N SER A 75 18.60 6.27 -36.43
CA SER A 75 19.47 7.38 -36.84
C SER A 75 20.03 7.14 -38.24
N GLY A 76 19.56 7.88 -39.26
CA GLY A 76 20.07 7.68 -40.62
C GLY A 76 19.85 6.23 -41.10
N GLN A 77 20.93 5.46 -41.32
CA GLN A 77 20.89 4.03 -41.69
C GLN A 77 21.02 3.07 -40.50
N VAL A 78 21.19 3.58 -39.27
CA VAL A 78 21.41 2.76 -38.06
C VAL A 78 20.09 2.23 -37.53
N LEU A 79 19.94 0.91 -37.51
CA LEU A 79 18.79 0.21 -36.91
C LEU A 79 18.83 0.31 -35.39
N GLY A 80 17.67 0.25 -34.73
CA GLY A 80 17.57 0.20 -33.27
C GLY A 80 18.28 -1.03 -32.66
N LEU A 81 18.36 -2.14 -33.40
CA LEU A 81 19.17 -3.31 -33.03
C LEU A 81 20.68 -3.01 -32.98
N ASP A 82 21.17 -2.17 -33.89
CA ASP A 82 22.59 -1.82 -33.98
C ASP A 82 23.01 -0.94 -32.79
N VAL A 83 22.08 -0.13 -32.27
CA VAL A 83 22.21 0.64 -31.02
C VAL A 83 22.20 -0.28 -29.79
N LEU A 84 21.45 -1.39 -29.82
CA LEU A 84 21.39 -2.36 -28.73
C LEU A 84 22.67 -3.22 -28.63
N PHE A 85 23.22 -3.65 -29.77
CA PHE A 85 24.40 -4.52 -29.84
C PHE A 85 25.74 -3.79 -29.89
N PHE A 86 25.74 -2.45 -29.91
CA PHE A 86 26.95 -1.64 -29.88
C PHE A 86 27.92 -1.91 -31.04
N SER A 87 27.34 -2.08 -32.23
CA SER A 87 28.07 -2.25 -33.48
C SER A 87 28.88 -1.00 -33.84
N ASP A 88 29.92 -1.15 -34.64
CA ASP A 88 30.82 -0.06 -35.01
C ASP A 88 30.10 1.06 -35.81
N THR A 89 28.96 0.76 -36.44
CA THR A 89 28.04 1.75 -37.05
C THR A 89 27.40 2.69 -36.02
N ALA A 90 27.10 2.22 -34.80
CA ALA A 90 26.50 3.04 -33.74
C ALA A 90 27.50 4.05 -33.15
N LYS A 91 28.80 3.72 -33.18
CA LYS A 91 29.89 4.64 -32.81
C LYS A 91 30.14 5.66 -33.91
N ALA A 92 30.04 5.26 -35.18
CA ALA A 92 30.23 6.13 -36.35
C ALA A 92 29.18 7.26 -36.47
N PHE A 93 27.96 7.07 -35.95
CA PHE A 93 26.86 8.05 -36.02
C PHE A 93 26.64 8.88 -34.75
N VAL A 94 27.63 8.99 -33.86
CA VAL A 94 27.57 9.86 -32.67
C VAL A 94 26.32 9.56 -31.81
N THR A 95 26.08 8.28 -31.52
CA THR A 95 24.95 7.86 -30.67
C THR A 95 25.13 8.41 -29.26
N THR A 96 24.29 9.37 -28.90
CA THR A 96 24.32 10.04 -27.59
C THR A 96 23.88 9.09 -26.47
N TRP A 97 24.48 9.20 -25.28
CA TRP A 97 24.17 8.37 -24.10
C TRP A 97 22.66 8.19 -23.80
N PRO A 98 21.81 9.24 -23.90
CA PRO A 98 20.35 9.10 -23.74
C PRO A 98 19.67 8.07 -24.65
N GLU A 99 20.08 7.96 -25.92
CA GLU A 99 19.50 6.98 -26.86
C GLU A 99 19.83 5.55 -26.43
N ARG A 100 21.03 5.33 -25.87
CA ARG A 100 21.45 4.02 -25.38
C ARG A 100 20.64 3.61 -24.15
N ILE A 101 20.44 4.53 -23.21
CA ILE A 101 19.64 4.28 -22.01
C ILE A 101 18.19 4.01 -22.41
N TYR A 102 17.65 4.78 -23.37
CA TYR A 102 16.31 4.56 -23.91
C TYR A 102 16.11 3.14 -24.45
N VAL A 103 17.00 2.69 -25.34
CA VAL A 103 16.87 1.36 -25.98
C VAL A 103 17.00 0.25 -24.94
N TRP A 104 17.95 0.35 -24.01
CA TRP A 104 18.12 -0.63 -22.93
C TRP A 104 16.91 -0.69 -21.99
N THR A 105 16.44 0.46 -21.53
CA THR A 105 15.25 0.54 -20.66
C THR A 105 13.97 0.11 -21.38
N GLY A 106 13.87 0.36 -22.69
CA GLY A 106 12.77 -0.10 -23.54
C GLY A 106 12.79 -1.62 -23.74
N VAL A 107 13.93 -2.21 -24.07
CA VAL A 107 14.03 -3.69 -24.23
C VAL A 107 13.76 -4.40 -22.91
N THR A 108 14.36 -3.93 -21.82
CA THR A 108 14.13 -4.54 -20.50
C THR A 108 12.70 -4.32 -20.01
N GLY A 109 12.20 -3.09 -20.03
CA GLY A 109 10.86 -2.73 -19.52
C GLY A 109 9.71 -3.16 -20.42
N VAL A 110 9.74 -2.74 -21.69
CA VAL A 110 8.62 -2.88 -22.62
C VAL A 110 8.58 -4.24 -23.32
N LEU A 111 9.72 -4.91 -23.51
CA LEU A 111 9.76 -6.26 -24.09
C LEU A 111 9.84 -7.34 -23.01
N LEU A 112 10.93 -7.40 -22.24
CA LEU A 112 11.20 -8.51 -21.33
C LEU A 112 10.24 -8.50 -20.12
N LEU A 113 10.20 -7.41 -19.37
CA LEU A 113 9.38 -7.29 -18.16
C LEU A 113 7.88 -7.29 -18.48
N THR A 114 7.47 -6.65 -19.57
CA THR A 114 6.06 -6.68 -20.00
C THR A 114 5.65 -8.08 -20.47
N GLY A 115 6.50 -8.77 -21.25
CA GLY A 115 6.27 -10.16 -21.62
C GLY A 115 6.22 -11.10 -20.41
N ALA A 116 7.14 -10.94 -19.46
CA ALA A 116 7.14 -11.68 -18.20
C ALA A 116 5.90 -11.36 -17.34
N THR A 117 5.41 -10.11 -17.38
CA THR A 117 4.17 -9.72 -16.71
C THR A 117 2.97 -10.44 -17.30
N ILE A 118 2.91 -10.59 -18.62
CA ILE A 118 1.83 -11.31 -19.29
C ILE A 118 1.88 -12.81 -18.96
N LEU A 119 3.08 -13.41 -18.97
CA LEU A 119 3.27 -14.84 -18.74
C LEU A 119 3.01 -15.22 -17.28
N THR A 120 3.67 -14.54 -16.34
CA THR A 120 3.60 -14.87 -14.91
C THR A 120 2.33 -14.30 -14.27
N ARG A 121 1.72 -13.27 -14.87
CA ARG A 121 0.67 -12.45 -14.25
C ARG A 121 1.06 -11.99 -12.84
N SER A 122 2.36 -11.79 -12.63
CA SER A 122 2.90 -11.41 -11.33
C SER A 122 2.84 -9.91 -11.18
N SER A 123 2.29 -9.51 -10.06
CA SER A 123 2.09 -8.11 -9.76
C SER A 123 3.36 -7.34 -9.39
N LEU A 124 4.38 -8.02 -8.83
CA LEU A 124 5.68 -7.41 -8.58
C LEU A 124 6.40 -7.11 -9.89
N ILE A 125 6.34 -8.06 -10.84
CA ILE A 125 6.90 -7.89 -12.18
C ILE A 125 6.18 -6.73 -12.91
N ALA A 126 4.86 -6.61 -12.75
CA ALA A 126 4.10 -5.50 -13.33
C ALA A 126 4.57 -4.12 -12.83
N TYR A 127 4.87 -3.96 -11.54
CA TYR A 127 5.42 -2.71 -11.01
C TYR A 127 6.80 -2.38 -11.57
N LEU A 128 7.68 -3.38 -11.64
CA LEU A 128 9.02 -3.20 -12.20
C LEU A 128 8.95 -2.85 -13.69
N SER A 129 8.10 -3.55 -14.43
CA SER A 129 7.77 -3.26 -15.83
C SER A 129 7.26 -1.84 -16.01
N TRP A 130 6.38 -1.38 -15.12
CA TRP A 130 5.82 -0.03 -15.15
C TRP A 130 6.89 1.03 -14.91
N PHE A 131 7.77 0.83 -13.92
CA PHE A 131 8.87 1.75 -13.62
C PHE A 131 9.87 1.84 -14.79
N CYS A 132 10.31 0.69 -15.33
CA CYS A 132 11.21 0.66 -16.48
C CYS A 132 10.58 1.27 -17.75
N SER A 133 9.29 1.03 -18.00
CA SER A 133 8.57 1.62 -19.13
C SER A 133 8.40 3.13 -18.98
N GLY A 134 8.15 3.62 -17.76
CA GLY A 134 8.11 5.05 -17.45
C GLY A 134 9.47 5.71 -17.69
N ALA A 135 10.56 5.11 -17.21
CA ALA A 135 11.91 5.59 -17.49
C ALA A 135 12.19 5.65 -19.00
N SER A 136 11.86 4.59 -19.74
CA SER A 136 12.01 4.54 -21.19
C SER A 136 11.23 5.66 -21.89
N MET A 137 10.01 5.96 -21.44
CA MET A 137 9.20 7.07 -21.98
C MET A 137 9.93 8.42 -21.82
N PHE A 138 10.47 8.72 -20.63
CA PHE A 138 11.22 9.95 -20.40
C PHE A 138 12.49 10.03 -21.26
N TYR A 139 13.26 8.95 -21.34
CA TYR A 139 14.46 8.91 -22.17
C TYR A 139 14.17 8.99 -23.67
N SER A 140 13.00 8.51 -24.13
CA SER A 140 12.59 8.68 -25.53
C SER A 140 12.40 10.15 -25.90
N LEU A 141 11.80 10.94 -25.00
CA LEU A 141 11.61 12.38 -25.21
C LEU A 141 12.95 13.10 -25.18
N PHE A 142 13.83 12.72 -24.25
CA PHE A 142 15.18 13.26 -24.17
C PHE A 142 16.02 12.96 -25.42
N ALA A 143 15.89 11.76 -25.98
CA ALA A 143 16.55 11.36 -27.22
C ALA A 143 16.07 12.19 -28.41
N ILE A 144 14.76 12.39 -28.56
CA ILE A 144 14.18 13.26 -29.59
C ILE A 144 14.71 14.70 -29.43
N TRP A 145 14.66 15.22 -28.21
CA TRP A 145 15.08 16.59 -27.92
C TRP A 145 16.57 16.81 -28.20
N MET A 146 17.45 15.89 -27.76
CA MET A 146 18.88 15.96 -28.01
C MET A 146 19.21 15.95 -29.51
N ARG A 147 18.43 15.26 -30.34
CA ARG A 147 18.59 15.29 -31.80
C ARG A 147 18.14 16.61 -32.42
N GLN A 148 17.05 17.18 -31.92
CA GLN A 148 16.54 18.47 -32.41
C GLN A 148 17.47 19.63 -32.05
N SER A 149 18.22 19.52 -30.95
CA SER A 149 19.19 20.52 -30.50
C SER A 149 20.53 20.48 -31.24
N ARG A 150 20.76 19.55 -32.19
CA ARG A 150 22.02 19.46 -32.95
C ARG A 150 22.05 20.43 -34.14
N PRO A 151 23.21 21.02 -34.45
CA PRO A 151 23.35 21.90 -35.62
C PRO A 151 23.11 21.13 -36.94
N PRO A 152 22.52 21.74 -37.98
CA PRO A 152 22.14 21.08 -39.24
C PRO A 152 23.31 20.51 -40.07
N THR A 153 24.55 20.77 -39.66
CA THR A 153 25.78 20.40 -40.37
C THR A 153 26.25 18.97 -40.10
N GLU A 154 25.64 18.25 -39.16
CA GLU A 154 25.96 16.84 -38.86
C GLU A 154 25.09 15.86 -39.69
N PRO A 155 25.64 14.74 -40.20
CA PRO A 155 24.86 13.71 -40.88
C PRO A 155 23.82 13.06 -39.94
N GLY A 156 22.57 12.93 -40.39
CA GLY A 156 21.49 12.27 -39.62
C GLY A 156 20.45 13.23 -39.02
N VAL A 157 20.18 14.35 -39.71
CA VAL A 157 19.27 15.41 -39.27
C VAL A 157 17.81 14.93 -39.24
N GLY A 158 17.16 15.06 -38.08
CA GLY A 158 15.73 14.81 -37.86
C GLY A 158 15.44 13.55 -37.00
N PRO A 159 14.40 13.60 -36.13
CA PRO A 159 13.93 12.42 -35.42
C PRO A 159 13.45 11.37 -36.43
N SER A 160 14.06 10.20 -36.39
CA SER A 160 13.75 9.11 -37.30
C SER A 160 12.39 8.48 -36.98
N TYR A 161 11.75 7.91 -38.00
CA TYR A 161 10.45 7.25 -37.84
C TYR A 161 10.50 6.12 -36.81
N GLY A 162 11.62 5.41 -36.68
CA GLY A 162 11.80 4.37 -35.66
C GLY A 162 11.72 4.94 -34.25
N LEU A 163 12.39 6.07 -34.00
CA LEU A 163 12.44 6.67 -32.66
C LEU A 163 11.07 7.23 -32.24
N VAL A 164 10.35 7.84 -33.19
CA VAL A 164 8.96 8.30 -32.95
C VAL A 164 8.02 7.12 -32.69
N LEU A 165 8.08 6.07 -33.52
CA LEU A 165 7.25 4.88 -33.34
C LEU A 165 7.54 4.19 -32.00
N GLY A 166 8.82 4.09 -31.63
CA GLY A 166 9.26 3.57 -30.35
C GLY A 166 8.72 4.41 -29.19
N ALA A 167 8.85 5.73 -29.25
CA ALA A 167 8.34 6.64 -28.22
C ALA A 167 6.83 6.53 -28.02
N VAL A 168 6.06 6.47 -29.11
CA VAL A 168 4.60 6.26 -29.07
C VAL A 168 4.28 4.90 -28.45
N SER A 169 4.96 3.84 -28.88
CA SER A 169 4.75 2.48 -28.39
C SER A 169 5.02 2.35 -26.89
N VAL A 170 6.15 2.89 -26.42
CA VAL A 170 6.51 2.93 -25.00
C VAL A 170 5.49 3.73 -24.20
N THR A 171 5.01 4.86 -24.73
CA THR A 171 3.96 5.67 -24.09
C THR A 171 2.67 4.87 -23.92
N VAL A 172 2.23 4.14 -24.95
CA VAL A 172 1.04 3.29 -24.88
C VAL A 172 1.20 2.21 -23.81
N VAL A 173 2.36 1.54 -23.75
CA VAL A 173 2.64 0.54 -22.72
C VAL A 173 2.66 1.15 -21.33
N ALA A 174 3.34 2.30 -21.15
CA ALA A 174 3.42 3.00 -19.87
C ALA A 174 2.04 3.43 -19.36
N LEU A 175 1.18 3.98 -20.22
CA LEU A 175 -0.19 4.37 -19.86
C LEU A 175 -1.07 3.15 -19.54
N SER A 176 -0.90 2.06 -20.29
CA SER A 176 -1.63 0.81 -20.05
C SER A 176 -1.24 0.18 -18.72
N LEU A 177 0.07 0.10 -18.43
CA LEU A 177 0.60 -0.36 -17.15
C LEU A 177 0.18 0.54 -15.99
N THR A 178 0.18 1.87 -16.17
CA THR A 178 -0.34 2.82 -15.17
C THR A 178 -1.78 2.46 -14.79
N ARG A 179 -2.66 2.21 -15.77
CA ARG A 179 -4.05 1.82 -15.48
C ARG A 179 -4.16 0.47 -14.79
N ILE A 180 -3.38 -0.52 -15.21
CA ILE A 180 -3.37 -1.87 -14.58
C ILE A 180 -2.92 -1.77 -13.12
N VAL A 181 -1.83 -1.05 -12.87
CA VAL A 181 -1.22 -0.89 -11.55
C VAL A 181 -2.13 -0.10 -10.61
N LEU A 182 -2.70 1.02 -11.07
CA LEU A 182 -3.60 1.84 -10.24
C LEU A 182 -4.93 1.12 -9.94
N ARG A 183 -5.47 0.34 -10.87
CA ARG A 183 -6.68 -0.48 -10.60
C ARG A 183 -6.43 -1.54 -9.53
N ARG A 184 -5.25 -2.16 -9.50
CA ARG A 184 -4.91 -3.12 -8.44
C ARG A 184 -4.91 -2.47 -7.04
N SER A 185 -4.46 -1.22 -6.93
CA SER A 185 -4.56 -0.46 -5.66
C SER A 185 -6.03 -0.34 -5.19
N SER A 186 -6.96 -0.09 -6.11
CA SER A 186 -8.40 -0.07 -5.78
C SER A 186 -8.98 -1.45 -5.40
N PHE A 187 -8.42 -2.54 -5.92
CA PHE A 187 -8.83 -3.88 -5.50
C PHE A 187 -8.34 -4.21 -4.08
N GLN A 188 -7.13 -3.78 -3.71
CA GLN A 188 -6.63 -3.89 -2.34
C GLN A 188 -7.47 -3.05 -1.36
N SER A 189 -7.91 -1.86 -1.76
CA SER A 189 -8.83 -1.05 -0.93
C SER A 189 -10.22 -1.69 -0.83
N ALA A 190 -10.75 -2.26 -1.90
CA ALA A 190 -12.03 -2.97 -1.88
C ALA A 190 -11.97 -4.24 -1.01
N LEU A 191 -10.84 -4.96 -0.99
CA LEU A 191 -10.64 -6.11 -0.11
C LEU A 191 -10.49 -5.68 1.36
N ALA A 192 -9.83 -4.55 1.62
CA ALA A 192 -9.76 -3.94 2.95
C ALA A 192 -11.15 -3.50 3.44
N GLU A 193 -12.00 -2.98 2.55
CA GLU A 193 -13.38 -2.61 2.83
C GLU A 193 -14.28 -3.83 3.02
N ALA A 194 -14.10 -4.88 2.21
CA ALA A 194 -14.78 -6.17 2.41
C ALA A 194 -14.39 -6.82 3.74
N ARG A 195 -13.13 -6.73 4.18
CA ARG A 195 -12.72 -7.17 5.53
C ARG A 195 -13.48 -6.43 6.62
N ARG A 196 -13.74 -5.13 6.48
CA ARG A 196 -14.57 -4.37 7.45
C ARG A 196 -16.01 -4.90 7.54
N GLN A 197 -16.52 -5.49 6.46
CA GLN A 197 -17.87 -6.04 6.39
C GLN A 197 -17.93 -7.52 6.81
N THR A 198 -16.82 -8.25 6.79
CA THR A 198 -16.76 -9.66 7.21
C THR A 198 -16.83 -9.78 8.74
N PRO A 199 -17.67 -10.69 9.31
CA PRO A 199 -17.90 -10.81 10.75
C PRO A 199 -16.64 -11.02 11.61
N GLN A 200 -15.56 -11.59 11.06
CA GLN A 200 -14.29 -11.76 11.80
C GLN A 200 -13.63 -10.45 12.18
N ALA A 201 -13.63 -9.43 11.30
CA ALA A 201 -13.09 -8.12 11.66
C ALA A 201 -13.98 -7.46 12.73
N SER A 202 -15.30 -7.71 12.70
CA SER A 202 -16.21 -7.26 13.76
C SER A 202 -15.94 -7.98 15.09
N ALA A 203 -15.52 -9.25 15.08
CA ALA A 203 -15.18 -9.99 16.28
C ALA A 203 -13.87 -9.49 16.89
N VAL A 204 -12.84 -9.23 16.08
CA VAL A 204 -11.59 -8.63 16.55
C VAL A 204 -11.80 -7.19 17.02
N HIS A 205 -12.62 -6.39 16.31
CA HIS A 205 -12.99 -5.05 16.77
C HIS A 205 -13.72 -5.09 18.11
N LYS A 206 -14.64 -6.02 18.32
CA LYS A 206 -15.34 -6.19 19.60
C LYS A 206 -14.40 -6.59 20.72
N VAL A 207 -13.48 -7.53 20.48
CA VAL A 207 -12.46 -7.92 21.46
C VAL A 207 -11.51 -6.74 21.75
N GLN A 208 -11.16 -5.94 20.75
CA GLN A 208 -10.29 -4.78 20.94
C GLN A 208 -11.01 -3.62 21.65
N GLU A 209 -12.29 -3.39 21.38
CA GLU A 209 -13.14 -2.47 22.14
C GLU A 209 -13.32 -2.94 23.58
N GLU A 210 -13.49 -4.24 23.81
CA GLU A 210 -13.58 -4.83 25.14
C GLU A 210 -12.26 -4.71 25.92
N LEU A 211 -11.12 -4.92 25.25
CA LEU A 211 -9.79 -4.73 25.84
C LEU A 211 -9.50 -3.25 26.12
N LEU A 212 -9.87 -2.34 25.21
CA LEU A 212 -9.73 -0.89 25.41
C LEU A 212 -10.67 -0.42 26.52
N ALA A 213 -11.89 -0.93 26.60
CA ALA A 213 -12.84 -0.64 27.68
C ALA A 213 -12.32 -1.17 29.02
N ALA A 214 -11.78 -2.40 29.06
CA ALA A 214 -11.16 -2.97 30.25
C ALA A 214 -9.89 -2.22 30.66
N GLN A 215 -9.15 -1.65 29.71
CA GLN A 215 -7.98 -0.83 29.97
C GLN A 215 -8.36 0.57 30.47
N VAL A 216 -9.40 1.18 29.89
CA VAL A 216 -9.98 2.43 30.39
C VAL A 216 -10.54 2.25 31.80
N ASP A 217 -11.21 1.14 32.10
CA ASP A 217 -11.69 0.82 33.45
C ASP A 217 -10.52 0.61 34.43
N ARG A 218 -9.45 -0.07 34.00
CA ARG A 218 -8.22 -0.22 34.78
C ARG A 218 -7.51 1.12 35.05
N ASP A 219 -7.38 1.98 34.05
CA ASP A 219 -6.80 3.32 34.18
C ASP A 219 -7.70 4.22 35.04
N SER A 220 -9.03 4.10 34.92
CA SER A 220 -10.00 4.78 35.79
C SER A 220 -9.82 4.38 37.26
N HIS A 221 -9.49 3.11 37.50
CA HIS A 221 -9.22 2.58 38.83
C HIS A 221 -7.84 3.02 39.38
N ASP A 222 -6.93 3.48 38.52
CA ASP A 222 -5.61 4.05 38.87
C ASP A 222 -5.63 5.60 38.95
N VAL A 223 -6.77 6.24 38.69
CA VAL A 223 -7.00 7.67 39.00
C VAL A 223 -7.19 7.91 40.52
N TYR A 224 -7.08 6.86 41.35
CA TYR A 224 -7.13 6.97 42.81
C TYR A 224 -5.82 7.50 43.43
N ALA A 225 -5.74 8.83 43.42
CA ALA A 225 -5.11 9.71 44.42
C ALA A 225 -3.58 9.80 44.49
N ASP A 226 -3.02 10.78 43.77
CA ASP A 226 -1.77 11.45 44.18
C ASP A 226 -2.00 12.24 45.49
N ASP A 227 -1.99 11.50 46.61
CA ASP A 227 -2.12 12.02 47.97
C ASP A 227 -0.79 12.63 48.49
N ARG A 228 0.26 12.72 47.65
CA ARG A 228 1.53 13.35 48.05
C ARG A 228 1.42 14.86 48.09
N ARG A 229 0.77 15.47 47.08
CA ARG A 229 0.58 16.93 47.04
C ARG A 229 -0.34 17.43 48.15
N SER A 230 -1.39 16.68 48.48
CA SER A 230 -2.33 17.00 49.57
C SER A 230 -1.63 16.91 50.94
N ARG A 231 -0.79 15.89 51.17
CA ARG A 231 -0.01 15.71 52.41
C ARG A 231 1.06 16.77 52.58
N ALA A 232 1.75 17.16 51.50
CA ALA A 232 2.71 18.26 51.54
C ALA A 232 2.03 19.60 51.90
N ALA A 233 0.86 19.87 51.33
CA ALA A 233 0.08 21.06 51.65
C ALA A 233 -0.42 21.06 53.12
N LYS A 234 -0.89 19.92 53.63
CA LYS A 234 -1.27 19.77 55.05
C LYS A 234 -0.09 20.02 56.00
N ARG A 235 1.10 19.49 55.69
CA ARG A 235 2.32 19.72 56.48
C ARG A 235 2.71 21.20 56.53
N ARG A 236 2.66 21.90 55.38
CA ARG A 236 2.96 23.35 55.33
C ARG A 236 1.98 24.17 56.16
N ARG A 237 0.67 23.84 56.09
CA ARG A 237 -0.36 24.52 56.90
C ARG A 237 -0.13 24.28 58.40
N ALA A 238 0.11 23.04 58.81
CA ALA A 238 0.38 22.70 60.20
C ALA A 238 1.64 23.40 60.75
N ASN A 239 2.71 23.52 59.95
CA ASN A 239 3.93 24.20 60.37
C ASN A 239 3.73 25.72 60.50
N ARG A 240 2.96 26.33 59.59
CA ARG A 240 2.58 27.75 59.66
C ARG A 240 1.74 28.06 60.90
N ASP A 241 0.80 27.17 61.24
CA ASP A 241 -0.05 27.35 62.41
C ASP A 241 0.72 27.18 63.73
N ARG A 242 1.74 26.30 63.77
CA ARG A 242 2.69 26.22 64.90
C ARG A 242 3.49 27.51 65.07
N ALA A 243 4.12 28.01 64.00
CA ALA A 243 4.89 29.26 64.05
C ALA A 243 4.04 30.46 64.51
N ARG A 244 2.75 30.51 64.13
CA ARG A 244 1.82 31.57 64.57
C ARG A 244 1.41 31.45 66.05
N ARG A 245 1.47 30.26 66.65
CA ARG A 245 1.23 30.05 68.09
C ARG A 245 2.48 30.42 68.88
N GLU A 246 3.64 29.94 68.45
CA GLU A 246 4.93 30.27 69.07
C GLU A 246 5.24 31.78 69.03
N GLY A 247 4.90 32.47 67.95
CA GLY A 247 5.01 33.94 67.87
C GLY A 247 3.95 34.73 68.65
N ARG A 248 2.92 34.07 69.22
CA ARG A 248 1.89 34.70 70.05
C ARG A 248 2.17 34.53 71.55
N ASP A 249 2.98 33.54 71.91
CA ASP A 249 3.33 33.20 73.30
C ASP A 249 4.64 33.87 73.76
N HIS A 250 5.20 34.80 72.98
CA HIS A 250 6.32 35.65 73.41
C HIS A 250 5.80 37.03 73.84
N PRO A 251 5.49 37.25 75.13
CA PRO A 251 5.19 38.57 75.66
C PRO A 251 6.48 39.41 75.63
N GLU A 252 6.43 40.58 75.00
CA GLU A 252 7.48 41.58 75.12
C GLU A 252 7.58 42.00 76.60
N GLY A 253 8.54 41.41 77.31
CA GLY A 253 8.98 41.84 78.62
C GLY A 253 9.90 43.06 78.51
N PRO A 254 9.89 43.97 79.49
CA PRO A 254 10.55 45.26 79.38
C PRO A 254 12.06 45.10 79.51
N VAL A 255 12.82 45.74 78.62
CA VAL A 255 14.26 45.96 78.81
C VAL A 255 14.45 47.42 79.20
N GLU A 256 14.37 47.66 80.51
CA GLU A 256 14.89 48.85 81.16
C GLU A 256 16.41 48.91 80.92
N GLY A 257 16.91 50.06 80.46
CA GLY A 257 18.32 50.24 80.16
C GLY A 257 19.17 50.50 81.40
N THR A 258 20.48 50.40 81.24
CA THR A 258 21.45 51.26 81.94
C THR A 258 22.84 51.12 81.30
N VAL A 259 23.52 52.27 81.31
CA VAL A 259 24.96 52.48 81.13
C VAL A 259 25.74 51.73 82.21
#